data_AF-A0A3E4Z746-F1
#
_entry.id   AF-A0A3E4Z746-F1
#
_cell.length_a   1.000
_cell.length_b   1.000
_cell.length_c   1.000
_cell.angle_alpha   90.00
_cell.angle_beta   90.00
_cell.angle_gamma   90.00
#
_symmetry.space_group_name_H-M   'P 1'
#
loop_
_entity.id
_entity.type
_entity.pdbx_description
1 polymer ?
#
loop_
_entity_poly.entity_id
_entity_poly.type
_entity_poly.pdbx_seq_one_letter_code
_entity_poly.pdbx_strand_id
1 'polypeptide(L)'
;MTKYKLLYIFFGIHILCGILGFIVICTVPETDHIRWNIGYIIGYTFVLSLIFSFFIHIPNKLPKGIKYSIRIYRGLYLLGLIIGLFVPKGLFMLLILFIDYSSNSKKIAEDEQYIIRHYVTASLFDDYNEKRVYRKQGIVEKYIGSFDGGDIIPHKRYEIHSFHIDESKNVFIGHGHSLLDAKDTVMSFPIVKSYN
;
A
#
# COMPACT_ATOMS: atom_id res chain seq x y z
N MET A 1 20.03 -6.98 -29.46
CA MET A 1 19.08 -7.95 -28.87
C MET A 1 17.93 -8.17 -29.84
N THR A 2 17.54 -9.40 -30.13
CA THR A 2 16.49 -9.67 -31.11
C THR A 2 15.11 -9.28 -30.56
N LYS A 3 14.27 -8.61 -31.35
CA LYS A 3 12.96 -8.06 -30.91
C LYS A 3 12.05 -9.09 -30.21
N TYR A 4 12.18 -10.37 -30.55
CA TYR A 4 11.47 -11.47 -29.88
C TYR A 4 11.93 -11.72 -28.44
N LYS A 5 13.23 -11.59 -28.12
CA LYS A 5 13.73 -11.74 -26.75
C LYS A 5 13.16 -10.66 -25.83
N LEU A 6 13.04 -9.43 -26.32
CA LEU A 6 12.47 -8.31 -25.56
C LEU A 6 11.01 -8.59 -25.17
N LEU A 7 10.20 -9.09 -26.12
CA LEU A 7 8.81 -9.46 -25.86
C LEU A 7 8.66 -10.49 -24.74
N TYR A 8 9.48 -11.56 -24.79
CA TYR A 8 9.44 -12.61 -23.77
C TYR A 8 9.93 -12.13 -22.41
N ILE A 9 10.91 -11.21 -22.37
CA ILE A 9 11.37 -10.61 -21.11
C ILE A 9 10.22 -9.85 -20.44
N PHE A 10 9.53 -8.98 -21.18
CA PHE A 10 8.42 -8.21 -20.61
C PHE A 10 7.26 -9.11 -20.16
N PHE A 11 6.89 -10.12 -20.95
CA PHE A 11 5.86 -11.08 -20.53
C PHE A 11 6.31 -11.94 -19.34
N GLY A 12 7.59 -12.32 -19.28
CA GLY A 12 8.16 -13.05 -18.15
C GLY A 12 8.10 -12.23 -16.86
N ILE A 13 8.52 -10.96 -16.92
CA ILE A 13 8.38 -10.01 -15.80
C ILE A 13 6.92 -9.89 -15.40
N HIS A 14 6.01 -9.73 -16.37
CA HIS A 14 4.59 -9.56 -16.11
C HIS A 14 3.98 -10.76 -15.36
N ILE A 15 4.24 -11.98 -15.83
CA ILE A 15 3.76 -13.21 -15.18
C ILE A 15 4.38 -13.36 -13.78
N LEU A 16 5.69 -13.08 -13.65
CA LEU A 16 6.38 -13.14 -12.36
C LEU A 16 5.76 -12.16 -11.36
N CYS A 17 5.50 -10.92 -11.76
CA CYS A 17 4.80 -9.95 -10.93
C CYS A 17 3.39 -10.42 -10.54
N GLY A 18 2.66 -11.06 -11.46
CA GLY A 18 1.34 -11.64 -11.16
C GLY A 18 1.42 -12.72 -10.07
N ILE A 19 2.40 -13.63 -10.17
CA ILE A 19 2.63 -14.68 -9.17
C ILE A 19 3.06 -14.09 -7.83
N LEU A 20 4.03 -13.17 -7.83
CA LEU A 20 4.49 -12.52 -6.60
C LEU A 20 3.38 -11.71 -5.93
N GLY A 21 2.58 -10.99 -6.72
CA GLY A 21 1.43 -10.25 -6.21
C GLY A 21 0.40 -11.16 -5.56
N PHE A 22 0.10 -12.31 -6.17
CA PHE A 22 -0.78 -13.31 -5.59
C PHE A 22 -0.22 -13.88 -4.27
N ILE A 23 1.07 -14.22 -4.23
CA ILE A 23 1.73 -14.67 -3.00
C ILE A 23 1.61 -13.62 -1.90
N VAL A 24 1.90 -12.35 -2.19
CA VAL A 24 1.80 -11.25 -1.21
C VAL A 24 0.38 -11.11 -0.66
N ILE A 25 -0.64 -11.14 -1.54
CA ILE A 25 -2.05 -11.03 -1.12
C ILE A 25 -2.45 -12.21 -0.22
N CYS A 26 -1.98 -13.43 -0.52
CA CYS A 26 -2.34 -14.64 0.23
C CYS A 26 -1.53 -14.84 1.51
N THR A 27 -0.32 -14.29 1.61
CA THR A 27 0.62 -14.61 2.71
C THR A 27 0.90 -13.45 3.65
N VAL A 28 0.72 -12.20 3.20
CA VAL A 28 0.99 -11.02 4.02
C VAL A 28 -0.34 -10.39 4.45
N PRO A 29 -0.58 -10.20 5.77
CA PRO A 29 -1.78 -9.53 6.27
C PRO A 29 -2.00 -8.15 5.66
N GLU A 30 -3.25 -7.77 5.45
CA GLU A 30 -3.61 -6.46 4.87
C GLU A 30 -3.10 -5.28 5.71
N THR A 31 -3.08 -5.45 7.02
CA THR A 31 -2.69 -4.41 7.97
C THR A 31 -1.18 -4.19 8.08
N ASP A 32 -0.37 -5.15 7.61
CA ASP A 32 1.08 -5.07 7.65
C ASP A 32 1.60 -4.08 6.60
N HIS A 33 2.40 -3.12 7.06
CA HIS A 33 2.86 -2.01 6.23
C HIS A 33 3.71 -2.47 5.03
N ILE A 34 4.43 -3.58 5.18
CA ILE A 34 5.26 -4.15 4.10
C ILE A 34 4.43 -4.68 2.91
N ARG A 35 3.20 -5.17 3.15
CA ARG A 35 2.31 -5.68 2.08
C ARG A 35 2.07 -4.62 1.03
N TRP A 36 1.80 -3.41 1.50
CA TRP A 36 1.52 -2.26 0.67
C TRP A 36 2.76 -1.83 -0.11
N ASN A 37 3.89 -1.61 0.57
CA ASN A 37 5.14 -1.18 -0.07
C ASN A 37 5.60 -2.16 -1.17
N ILE A 38 5.62 -3.45 -0.88
CA ILE A 38 5.99 -4.48 -1.87
C ILE A 38 4.89 -4.60 -2.93
N GLY A 39 3.62 -4.56 -2.53
CA GLY A 39 2.46 -4.59 -3.41
C GLY A 39 2.50 -3.51 -4.48
N TYR A 40 2.95 -2.29 -4.16
CA TYR A 40 3.11 -1.20 -5.14
C TYR A 40 4.20 -1.47 -6.15
N ILE A 41 5.38 -1.87 -5.68
CA ILE A 41 6.50 -2.16 -6.58
C ILE A 41 6.09 -3.27 -7.56
N ILE A 42 5.45 -4.32 -7.06
CA ILE A 42 4.93 -5.41 -7.89
C ILE A 42 3.82 -4.92 -8.83
N GLY A 43 2.84 -4.19 -8.31
CA GLY A 43 1.69 -3.70 -9.07
C GLY A 43 2.08 -2.74 -10.20
N TYR A 44 2.95 -1.77 -9.92
CA TYR A 44 3.49 -0.87 -10.95
C TYR A 44 4.31 -1.63 -11.98
N THR A 45 5.16 -2.56 -11.56
CA THR A 45 5.95 -3.37 -12.50
C THR A 45 5.05 -4.26 -13.37
N PHE A 46 3.98 -4.83 -12.79
CA PHE A 46 2.96 -5.59 -13.51
C PHE A 46 2.28 -4.73 -14.57
N VAL A 47 1.81 -3.52 -14.22
CA VAL A 47 1.15 -2.60 -15.15
C VAL A 47 2.09 -2.13 -16.26
N LEU A 48 3.27 -1.63 -15.88
CA LEU A 48 4.25 -1.08 -16.81
C LEU A 48 4.76 -2.14 -17.78
N SER A 49 5.03 -3.36 -17.31
CA SER A 49 5.51 -4.44 -18.18
C SER A 49 4.53 -4.75 -19.32
N LEU A 50 3.22 -4.66 -19.06
CA LEU A 50 2.20 -4.88 -20.08
C LEU A 50 2.04 -3.67 -21.00
N ILE A 51 2.09 -2.44 -20.48
CA ILE A 51 2.12 -1.19 -21.27
C ILE A 51 3.29 -1.21 -22.26
N PHE A 52 4.50 -1.49 -21.78
CA PHE A 52 5.68 -1.57 -22.64
C PHE A 52 5.54 -2.67 -23.71
N SER A 53 4.81 -3.75 -23.40
CA SER A 53 4.58 -4.81 -24.36
C SER A 53 3.85 -4.31 -25.63
N PHE A 54 2.93 -3.34 -25.54
CA PHE A 54 2.18 -2.84 -26.71
C PHE A 54 3.09 -2.26 -27.79
N PHE A 55 4.17 -1.60 -27.40
CA PHE A 55 5.15 -1.02 -28.32
C PHE A 55 6.07 -2.06 -28.95
N ILE A 56 6.00 -3.32 -28.49
CA ILE A 56 6.81 -4.42 -28.98
C ILE A 56 6.02 -5.25 -29.99
N HIS A 57 6.59 -5.33 -31.19
CA HIS A 57 6.06 -6.14 -32.29
C HIS A 57 5.96 -7.63 -31.90
N ILE A 58 4.82 -8.24 -32.21
CA ILE A 58 4.59 -9.68 -32.03
C ILE A 58 5.28 -10.45 -33.17
N PRO A 59 6.27 -11.30 -32.89
CA PRO A 59 7.02 -12.03 -33.91
C PRO A 59 6.13 -12.85 -34.85
N ASN A 60 6.36 -12.72 -36.15
CA ASN A 60 5.63 -13.49 -37.16
C ASN A 60 5.79 -15.01 -37.01
N LYS A 61 6.94 -15.46 -36.47
CA LYS A 61 7.28 -16.87 -36.22
C LYS A 61 6.43 -17.54 -35.12
N LEU A 62 5.68 -16.77 -34.31
CA LEU A 62 4.81 -17.35 -33.27
C LEU A 62 3.64 -18.14 -33.89
N PRO A 63 3.19 -19.22 -33.23
CA PRO A 63 1.96 -19.93 -33.59
C PRO A 63 0.77 -18.98 -33.68
N LYS A 64 -0.14 -19.22 -34.64
CA LYS A 64 -1.32 -18.36 -34.85
C LYS A 64 -2.13 -18.17 -33.56
N GLY A 65 -2.43 -19.26 -32.84
CA GLY A 65 -3.16 -19.20 -31.57
C GLY A 65 -2.51 -18.27 -30.54
N ILE A 66 -1.21 -18.42 -30.29
CA ILE A 66 -0.47 -17.56 -29.35
C ILE A 66 -0.50 -16.10 -29.77
N LYS A 67 -0.37 -15.80 -31.07
CA LYS A 67 -0.48 -14.43 -31.59
C LYS A 67 -1.85 -13.82 -31.29
N TYR A 68 -2.92 -14.58 -31.49
CA TYR A 68 -4.27 -14.12 -31.15
C TYR A 68 -4.44 -13.92 -29.64
N SER A 69 -3.99 -14.86 -28.81
CA SER A 69 -4.07 -14.73 -27.35
C SER A 69 -3.35 -13.49 -26.84
N ILE A 70 -2.13 -13.22 -27.32
CA ILE A 70 -1.37 -12.01 -26.94
C ILE A 70 -2.12 -10.73 -27.37
N ARG A 71 -2.71 -10.72 -28.58
CA ARG A 71 -3.48 -9.57 -29.08
C ARG A 71 -4.75 -9.34 -28.25
N ILE A 72 -5.49 -10.40 -27.94
CA ILE A 72 -6.70 -10.33 -27.11
C ILE A 72 -6.34 -9.85 -25.71
N TYR A 73 -5.32 -10.44 -25.10
CA TYR A 73 -4.87 -10.08 -23.75
C TYR A 73 -4.48 -8.60 -23.65
N ARG A 74 -3.66 -8.13 -24.61
CA ARG A 74 -3.34 -6.70 -24.76
C ARG A 74 -4.60 -5.86 -24.97
N GLY A 75 -5.49 -6.27 -25.87
CA GLY A 75 -6.73 -5.53 -26.15
C GLY A 75 -7.60 -5.35 -24.90
N LEU A 76 -7.85 -6.43 -24.15
CA LEU A 76 -8.62 -6.39 -22.91
C LEU A 76 -7.96 -5.52 -21.85
N TYR A 77 -6.63 -5.58 -21.74
CA TYR A 77 -5.91 -4.76 -20.78
C TYR A 77 -5.97 -3.27 -21.11
N LEU A 78 -5.78 -2.91 -22.38
CA LEU A 78 -5.90 -1.52 -22.84
C LEU A 78 -7.32 -1.01 -22.64
N LEU A 79 -8.32 -1.84 -22.94
CA LEU A 79 -9.72 -1.52 -22.69
C LEU A 79 -9.98 -1.27 -21.19
N GLY A 80 -9.44 -2.12 -20.31
CA GLY A 80 -9.51 -1.93 -18.86
C GLY A 80 -8.85 -0.62 -18.40
N LEU A 81 -7.67 -0.29 -18.93
CA LEU A 81 -7.01 0.99 -18.66
C LEU A 81 -7.84 2.19 -19.15
N ILE A 82 -8.37 2.13 -20.37
CA ILE A 82 -9.24 3.18 -20.93
C ILE A 82 -10.49 3.35 -20.07
N ILE A 83 -11.20 2.28 -19.74
CA ILE A 83 -12.37 2.34 -18.85
C ILE A 83 -11.95 2.96 -17.50
N GLY A 84 -10.83 2.54 -16.93
CA GLY A 84 -10.29 3.13 -15.70
C GLY A 84 -9.97 4.62 -15.81
N LEU A 85 -9.57 5.13 -16.98
CA LEU A 85 -9.30 6.55 -17.20
C LEU A 85 -10.58 7.37 -17.44
N PHE A 86 -11.59 6.80 -18.09
CA PHE A 86 -12.82 7.50 -18.51
C PHE A 86 -14.00 7.37 -17.55
N VAL A 87 -13.92 6.49 -16.54
CA VAL A 87 -14.83 6.57 -15.40
C VAL A 87 -14.51 7.87 -14.66
N PRO A 88 -15.49 8.78 -14.41
CA PRO A 88 -15.27 10.07 -13.75
C PRO A 88 -14.59 9.94 -12.37
N LYS A 89 -14.75 8.77 -11.74
CA LYS A 89 -14.11 8.35 -10.48
C LYS A 89 -12.86 7.50 -10.67
N GLY A 90 -12.50 7.14 -11.90
CA GLY A 90 -11.42 6.20 -12.23
C GLY A 90 -10.07 6.90 -12.33
N LEU A 91 -10.00 8.09 -12.94
CA LEU A 91 -8.82 8.96 -12.85
C LEU A 91 -8.63 9.46 -11.41
N PHE A 92 -9.73 9.81 -10.71
CA PHE A 92 -9.71 10.17 -9.29
C PHE A 92 -9.31 8.99 -8.40
N MET A 93 -9.83 7.78 -8.63
CA MET A 93 -9.39 6.55 -7.95
C MET A 93 -7.94 6.24 -8.23
N LEU A 94 -7.46 6.39 -9.47
CA LEU A 94 -6.07 6.14 -9.80
C LEU A 94 -5.18 7.19 -9.11
N LEU A 95 -5.59 8.46 -9.06
CA LEU A 95 -4.88 9.54 -8.38
C LEU A 95 -4.92 9.41 -6.85
N ILE A 96 -6.06 9.05 -6.26
CA ILE A 96 -6.25 8.68 -4.85
C ILE A 96 -5.42 7.45 -4.55
N LEU A 97 -5.46 6.40 -5.38
CA LEU A 97 -4.55 5.26 -5.30
C LEU A 97 -3.10 5.74 -5.32
N PHE A 98 -2.71 6.61 -6.25
CA PHE A 98 -1.34 7.13 -6.31
C PHE A 98 -0.96 8.06 -5.14
N ILE A 99 -1.90 8.78 -4.52
CA ILE A 99 -1.65 9.76 -3.44
C ILE A 99 -1.71 9.07 -2.07
N ASP A 100 -2.81 8.37 -1.80
CA ASP A 100 -3.05 7.61 -0.57
C ASP A 100 -2.06 6.45 -0.46
N TYR A 101 -1.88 5.68 -1.53
CA TYR A 101 -1.02 4.51 -1.48
C TYR A 101 0.48 4.87 -1.58
N SER A 102 0.85 6.16 -1.73
CA SER A 102 2.27 6.57 -1.71
C SER A 102 2.89 6.53 -0.31
N SER A 103 2.10 6.63 0.76
CA SER A 103 2.47 6.36 2.15
C SER A 103 1.32 6.82 3.05
N ASN A 104 0.18 6.13 3.00
CA ASN A 104 -0.93 6.34 3.96
C ASN A 104 -0.50 6.21 5.42
N SER A 105 0.72 5.72 5.70
CA SER A 105 1.26 5.57 7.05
C SER A 105 2.54 6.40 7.26
N LYS A 106 2.41 7.60 7.83
CA LYS A 106 3.58 8.42 8.20
C LYS A 106 4.17 7.90 9.52
N LYS A 107 5.46 7.57 9.55
CA LYS A 107 6.15 7.29 10.83
C LYS A 107 6.13 8.53 11.72
N ILE A 108 5.62 8.39 12.95
CA ILE A 108 5.51 9.50 13.91
C ILE A 108 6.31 9.26 15.19
N ALA A 109 6.55 8.02 15.57
CA ALA A 109 7.43 7.67 16.68
C ALA A 109 8.01 6.27 16.48
N GLU A 110 9.15 5.99 17.12
CA GLU A 110 9.86 4.72 17.03
C GLU A 110 10.71 4.54 18.28
N ASP A 111 10.69 3.33 18.86
CA ASP A 111 11.61 2.90 19.90
C ASP A 111 12.38 1.66 19.41
N GLU A 112 13.07 0.90 20.27
CA GLU A 112 13.81 -0.29 19.85
C GLU A 112 12.91 -1.43 19.33
N GLN A 113 11.68 -1.56 19.83
CA GLN A 113 10.82 -2.72 19.61
C GLN A 113 9.62 -2.42 18.68
N TYR A 114 9.21 -1.17 18.59
CA TYR A 114 7.96 -0.74 18.01
C TYR A 114 8.11 0.51 17.15
N ILE A 115 7.19 0.66 16.20
CA ILE A 115 7.05 1.84 15.34
C ILE A 115 5.59 2.28 15.40
N ILE A 116 5.38 3.57 15.63
CA ILE A 116 4.07 4.20 15.58
C ILE A 116 3.93 4.92 14.24
N ARG A 117 2.88 4.59 13.50
CA ARG A 117 2.58 5.22 12.22
C ARG A 117 1.21 5.87 12.27
N HIS A 118 1.12 7.10 11.82
CA HIS A 118 -0.14 7.77 11.57
C HIS A 118 -0.72 7.26 10.26
N TYR A 119 -1.84 6.55 10.33
CA TYR A 119 -2.55 5.99 9.20
C TYR A 119 -3.76 6.86 8.84
N VAL A 120 -3.79 7.35 7.61
CA VAL A 120 -4.94 8.08 7.07
C VAL A 120 -5.68 7.14 6.12
N THR A 121 -6.94 6.83 6.46
CA THR A 121 -7.86 6.17 5.54
C THR A 121 -8.67 7.26 4.87
N ALA A 122 -8.20 7.74 3.73
CA ALA A 122 -9.05 8.56 2.88
C ALA A 122 -10.09 7.65 2.22
N SER A 123 -11.31 7.67 2.76
CA SER A 123 -12.46 7.21 1.99
C SER A 123 -12.94 8.38 1.11
N LEU A 124 -13.65 8.08 0.02
CA LEU A 124 -14.21 9.11 -0.89
C LEU A 124 -15.11 10.15 -0.18
N PHE A 125 -15.50 9.90 1.07
CA PHE A 125 -16.48 10.68 1.82
C PHE A 125 -16.03 11.07 3.24
N ASP A 126 -14.95 10.49 3.75
CA ASP A 126 -14.50 10.71 5.14
C ASP A 126 -13.02 10.33 5.30
N ASP A 127 -12.29 11.15 6.03
CA ASP A 127 -10.89 10.91 6.39
C ASP A 127 -10.85 10.26 7.77
N TYR A 128 -10.89 8.93 7.82
CA TYR A 128 -10.71 8.22 9.08
C TYR A 128 -9.23 8.15 9.42
N ASN A 129 -8.83 8.83 10.50
CA ASN A 129 -7.46 8.91 10.94
C ASN A 129 -7.26 8.00 12.15
N GLU A 130 -6.19 7.21 12.16
CA GLU A 130 -5.81 6.40 13.31
C GLU A 130 -4.29 6.35 13.48
N LYS A 131 -3.82 6.04 14.69
CA LYS A 131 -2.40 5.72 14.92
C LYS A 131 -2.28 4.21 15.05
N ARG A 132 -1.37 3.62 14.29
CA ARG A 132 -1.11 2.18 14.27
C ARG A 132 0.19 1.87 14.98
N VAL A 133 0.17 0.85 15.82
CA VAL A 133 1.34 0.28 16.49
C VAL A 133 1.82 -0.92 15.70
N TYR A 134 3.09 -0.91 15.33
CA TYR A 134 3.77 -2.00 14.65
C TYR A 134 4.92 -2.54 15.49
N ARG A 135 5.06 -3.86 15.57
CA ARG A 135 6.22 -4.53 16.13
C ARG A 135 7.31 -4.67 15.07
N LYS A 136 8.55 -4.33 15.42
CA LYS A 136 9.70 -4.59 14.55
C LYS A 136 10.01 -6.09 14.55
N GLN A 137 10.07 -6.68 13.35
CA GLN A 137 10.43 -8.08 13.11
C GLN A 137 11.39 -8.13 11.91
N GLY A 138 12.63 -7.68 12.13
CA GLY A 138 13.62 -7.52 11.07
C GLY A 138 13.22 -6.42 10.09
N ILE A 139 13.08 -6.75 8.81
CA ILE A 139 12.59 -5.82 7.77
C ILE A 139 11.07 -5.64 7.79
N VAL A 140 10.35 -6.44 8.59
CA VAL A 140 8.89 -6.44 8.67
C VAL A 140 8.42 -5.61 9.84
N GLU A 141 7.40 -4.79 9.58
CA GLU A 141 6.63 -4.07 10.60
C GLU A 141 5.28 -4.78 10.74
N LYS A 142 5.14 -5.58 11.81
CA LYS A 142 3.95 -6.39 12.05
C LYS A 142 2.91 -5.60 12.82
N TYR A 143 1.70 -5.47 12.29
CA TYR A 143 0.63 -4.72 12.95
C TYR A 143 0.22 -5.38 14.27
N ILE A 144 0.12 -4.58 15.34
CA ILE A 144 -0.36 -5.01 16.66
C ILE A 144 -1.79 -4.53 16.89
N GLY A 145 -2.07 -3.29 16.53
CA GLY A 145 -3.36 -2.64 16.75
C GLY A 145 -3.31 -1.15 16.44
N SER A 146 -4.47 -0.51 16.51
CA SER A 146 -4.69 0.92 16.31
C SER A 146 -5.12 1.60 17.61
N PHE A 147 -4.89 2.90 17.71
CA PHE A 147 -5.37 3.74 18.81
C PHE A 147 -5.64 5.16 18.31
N ASP A 148 -6.36 5.93 19.12
CA ASP A 148 -6.68 7.34 18.83
C ASP A 148 -7.27 7.54 17.43
N GLY A 149 -8.27 6.70 17.10
CA GLY A 149 -8.97 6.67 15.82
C GLY A 149 -10.23 7.54 15.83
N GLY A 150 -10.48 8.33 14.77
CA GLY A 150 -11.72 9.10 14.62
C GLY A 150 -11.75 10.09 13.45
N ASP A 151 -12.97 10.58 13.15
CA ASP A 151 -13.31 11.46 12.01
C ASP A 151 -12.90 12.94 12.23
N ILE A 152 -12.38 13.25 13.41
CA ILE A 152 -12.09 14.62 13.83
C ILE A 152 -10.62 14.91 13.57
N ILE A 153 -10.30 15.68 12.53
CA ILE A 153 -8.98 16.31 12.22
C ILE A 153 -8.05 16.34 13.47
N PRO A 154 -7.22 15.30 13.71
CA PRO A 154 -6.40 15.19 14.91
C PRO A 154 -4.91 15.18 14.58
N HIS A 155 -4.53 15.48 13.33
CA HIS A 155 -3.23 15.15 12.73
C HIS A 155 -2.01 15.80 13.40
N LYS A 156 -2.24 16.57 14.47
CA LYS A 156 -1.26 17.25 15.30
C LYS A 156 -1.78 17.45 16.73
N ARG A 157 -2.45 16.50 17.38
CA ARG A 157 -2.79 16.69 18.81
C ARG A 157 -1.56 16.59 19.69
N TYR A 158 -0.70 15.61 19.40
CA TYR A 158 0.48 15.32 20.20
C TYR A 158 1.68 15.04 19.31
N GLU A 159 2.83 15.59 19.68
CA GLU A 159 4.14 15.13 19.23
C GLU A 159 4.65 14.10 20.24
N ILE A 160 4.76 12.83 19.84
CA ILE A 160 5.16 11.74 20.74
C ILE A 160 6.69 11.76 20.85
N HIS A 161 7.22 12.03 22.04
CA HIS A 161 8.66 12.03 22.32
C HIS A 161 9.16 10.65 22.74
N SER A 162 8.38 9.97 23.58
CA SER A 162 8.65 8.61 24.02
C SER A 162 7.35 7.88 24.29
N PHE A 163 7.39 6.55 24.27
CA PHE A 163 6.21 5.75 24.53
C PHE A 163 6.59 4.38 25.09
N HIS A 164 5.57 3.70 25.61
CA HIS A 164 5.63 2.33 26.09
C HIS A 164 4.36 1.60 25.65
N ILE A 165 4.52 0.35 25.19
CA ILE A 165 3.42 -0.54 24.83
C ILE A 165 3.27 -1.60 25.93
N ASP A 166 2.16 -1.57 26.66
CA ASP A 166 1.77 -2.64 27.57
C ASP A 166 0.92 -3.66 26.78
N GLU A 167 1.59 -4.64 26.16
CA GLU A 167 0.92 -5.71 25.40
C GLU A 167 -0.03 -6.55 26.30
N SER A 168 0.21 -6.64 27.61
CA SER A 168 -0.62 -7.42 28.53
C SER A 168 -2.00 -6.79 28.74
N LYS A 169 -2.06 -5.46 28.71
CA LYS A 169 -3.29 -4.68 28.84
C LYS A 169 -3.81 -4.15 27.51
N ASN A 170 -3.06 -4.32 26.42
CA ASN A 170 -3.30 -3.69 25.12
C ASN A 170 -3.43 -2.16 25.27
N VAL A 171 -2.44 -1.51 25.88
CA VAL A 171 -2.46 -0.05 26.10
C VAL A 171 -1.19 0.59 25.54
N PHE A 172 -1.39 1.70 24.84
CA PHE A 172 -0.34 2.64 24.45
C PHE A 172 -0.23 3.71 25.54
N ILE A 173 0.99 3.93 26.04
CA ILE A 173 1.29 5.03 26.96
C ILE A 173 2.35 5.91 26.29
N GLY A 174 2.03 7.16 26.00
CA GLY A 174 2.93 8.10 25.34
C GLY A 174 3.23 9.30 26.22
N HIS A 175 4.49 9.75 26.20
CA HIS A 175 4.87 11.09 26.62
C HIS A 175 4.99 11.95 25.37
N GLY A 176 4.29 13.07 25.36
CA GLY A 176 4.33 13.95 24.21
C GLY A 176 3.95 15.38 24.53
N HIS A 177 4.20 16.25 23.56
CA HIS A 177 3.83 17.64 23.63
C HIS A 177 2.45 17.85 23.01
N SER A 178 1.48 18.33 23.79
CA SER A 178 0.17 18.74 23.28
C SER A 178 0.33 20.01 22.46
N LEU A 179 0.00 19.96 21.17
CA LEU A 179 0.07 21.12 20.29
C LEU A 179 -1.16 22.04 20.42
N LEU A 180 -2.18 21.61 21.16
CA LEU A 180 -3.36 22.44 21.47
C LEU A 180 -3.05 23.45 22.58
N ASP A 181 -2.39 22.98 23.64
CA ASP A 181 -2.17 23.77 24.86
C ASP A 181 -0.68 24.04 25.13
N ALA A 182 0.20 23.66 24.20
CA ALA A 182 1.66 23.80 24.28
C ALA A 182 2.27 23.26 25.60
N LYS A 183 1.80 22.10 26.05
CA LYS A 183 2.21 21.48 27.32
C LYS A 183 2.58 20.01 27.12
N ASP A 184 3.61 19.60 27.85
CA ASP A 184 3.97 18.20 27.95
C ASP A 184 2.89 17.45 28.73
N THR A 185 2.51 16.28 28.21
CA THR A 185 1.43 15.46 28.76
C THR A 185 1.74 13.99 28.61
N VAL A 186 1.09 13.20 29.47
CA VAL A 186 1.07 11.74 29.38
C VAL A 186 -0.29 11.33 28.83
N MET A 187 -0.27 10.61 27.72
CA MET A 187 -1.46 10.08 27.05
C MET A 187 -1.51 8.56 27.20
N SER A 188 -2.71 8.03 27.42
CA SER A 188 -2.94 6.60 27.53
C SER A 188 -4.14 6.23 26.68
N PHE A 189 -3.95 5.33 25.71
CA PHE A 189 -5.00 4.89 24.80
C PHE A 189 -5.09 3.36 24.76
N PRO A 190 -6.30 2.79 24.71
CA PRO A 190 -6.44 1.38 24.40
C PRO A 190 -5.97 1.11 22.96
N ILE A 191 -5.26 0.00 22.77
CA ILE A 191 -4.88 -0.53 21.48
C ILE A 191 -5.96 -1.52 21.05
N VAL A 192 -6.64 -1.20 19.97
CA VAL A 192 -7.74 -2.00 19.42
C VAL A 192 -7.27 -2.60 18.11
N LYS A 193 -7.46 -3.91 17.93
CA LYS A 193 -7.24 -4.53 16.62
C LYS A 193 -8.36 -4.08 15.69
N SER A 194 -8.00 -3.53 14.53
CA SER A 194 -8.98 -3.35 13.47
C SER A 194 -9.43 -4.75 13.00
N TYR A 195 -10.68 -5.10 13.31
CA TYR A 195 -11.32 -6.29 12.78
C TYR A 195 -11.91 -5.91 11.43
N ASN A 196 -11.14 -6.13 10.36
CA ASN A 196 -11.68 -6.23 9.01
C ASN A 196 -12.20 -7.65 8.77
#